data_AF-A0AAV4B839-F1
#
_entry.id   AF-A0AAV4B839-F1
#
_cell.length_a   1.000
_cell.length_b   1.000
_cell.length_c   1.000
_cell.angle_alpha   90.00
_cell.angle_beta   90.00
_cell.angle_gamma   90.00
#
_symmetry.space_group_name_H-M   'P 1'
#
loop_
_entity.id
_entity.type
_entity.pdbx_description
1 polymer ?
#
loop_
_entity_poly.entity_id
_entity_poly.type
_entity_poly.pdbx_seq_one_letter_code
_entity_poly.pdbx_strand_id
1 'polypeptide(L)'
;MVISRKQESPKCNIFINEIKLKQTEKFKYLGTIISNDGKINREISARTAQAKINFQKMKTILTNKYISIKTRKRALQCYIEPVLMYGCKAWTISKQIQNKLEATEMWFLRRMLRIPWTAKKTNERVLNEANKRKSLVRTIMKRQATFLGHVMRRGKLEHLLTT
;
A
#
# COMPACT_ATOMS: atom_id res chain seq x y z
N MET A 1 -13.87 18.78 3.82
CA MET A 1 -14.14 17.50 3.12
C MET A 1 -15.57 17.13 3.42
N VAL A 2 -16.48 17.11 2.44
CA VAL A 2 -17.89 16.77 2.69
C VAL A 2 -18.03 15.25 2.71
N ILE A 3 -18.24 14.67 3.90
CA ILE A 3 -18.51 13.24 4.05
C ILE A 3 -20.03 13.04 3.97
N SER A 4 -20.54 12.84 2.75
CA SER A 4 -21.95 12.56 2.50
C SER A 4 -22.19 11.05 2.41
N ARG A 5 -23.28 10.56 3.02
CA ARG A 5 -23.75 9.17 2.83
C ARG A 5 -24.36 8.94 1.43
N LYS A 6 -24.71 10.01 0.70
CA LYS A 6 -25.21 9.92 -0.68
C LYS A 6 -24.03 9.66 -1.62
N GLN A 7 -24.15 8.67 -2.51
CA GLN A 7 -23.12 8.27 -3.49
C GLN A 7 -22.92 9.28 -4.63
N GLU A 8 -23.63 10.39 -4.65
CA GLU A 8 -23.47 11.41 -5.68
C GLU A 8 -22.30 12.33 -5.34
N SER A 9 -21.36 12.40 -6.26
CA SER A 9 -20.26 13.36 -6.17
C SER A 9 -20.83 14.76 -6.32
N PRO A 10 -20.52 15.71 -5.42
CA PRO A 10 -20.94 17.09 -5.61
C PRO A 10 -20.38 17.60 -6.95
N LYS A 11 -21.25 18.17 -7.80
CA LYS A 11 -20.82 18.84 -9.04
C LYS A 11 -20.09 20.12 -8.64
N CYS A 12 -18.85 20.26 -9.09
CA CYS A 12 -18.01 21.40 -8.77
C CYS A 12 -17.58 22.08 -10.07
N ASN A 13 -17.88 23.37 -10.19
CA ASN A 13 -17.43 24.19 -11.30
C ASN A 13 -16.26 25.04 -10.82
N ILE A 14 -15.03 24.65 -11.21
CA ILE A 14 -13.80 25.39 -10.92
C ILE A 14 -13.31 26.01 -12.22
N PHE A 15 -13.00 27.30 -12.21
CA PHE A 15 -12.47 28.04 -13.35
C PHE A 15 -11.05 28.51 -13.04
N ILE A 16 -10.12 28.34 -13.99
CA ILE A 16 -8.77 28.92 -13.94
C ILE A 16 -8.61 29.72 -15.23
N ASN A 17 -8.35 31.02 -15.13
CA ASN A 17 -8.25 31.93 -16.29
C ASN A 17 -9.44 31.75 -17.24
N GLU A 18 -10.67 31.76 -16.69
CA GLU A 18 -11.94 31.56 -17.42
C GLU A 18 -12.14 30.16 -18.03
N ILE A 19 -11.16 29.25 -17.92
CA ILE A 19 -11.28 27.87 -18.40
C ILE A 19 -11.87 26.98 -17.31
N LYS A 20 -13.00 26.34 -17.61
CA LYS A 20 -13.63 25.35 -16.73
C LYS A 20 -12.79 24.07 -16.65
N LEU A 21 -12.36 23.70 -15.45
CA LEU A 21 -11.64 22.45 -15.23
C LEU A 21 -12.56 21.24 -15.34
N LYS A 22 -12.04 20.17 -15.95
CA LYS A 22 -12.74 18.88 -16.05
C LYS A 22 -12.78 18.20 -14.69
N GLN A 23 -13.98 17.98 -14.15
CA GLN A 23 -14.18 17.12 -12.98
C GLN A 23 -14.00 15.65 -13.38
N THR A 24 -13.19 14.91 -12.62
CA THR A 24 -12.89 13.49 -12.86
C THR A 24 -13.15 12.65 -11.61
N GLU A 25 -13.59 11.40 -11.76
CA GLU A 25 -13.79 10.50 -10.62
C GLU A 25 -12.49 10.06 -9.93
N LYS A 26 -11.41 9.98 -10.70
CA LYS A 26 -10.09 9.60 -10.20
C LYS A 26 -9.04 10.43 -10.91
N PHE A 27 -8.06 10.89 -10.15
CA PHE A 27 -6.95 11.68 -10.65
C PHE A 27 -5.65 11.17 -10.05
N LYS A 28 -4.58 11.12 -10.85
CA LYS A 28 -3.26 10.71 -10.39
C LYS A 28 -2.44 11.96 -10.07
N TYR A 29 -2.18 12.20 -8.79
CA TYR A 29 -1.41 13.33 -8.30
C TYR A 29 -0.13 12.84 -7.60
N LEU A 30 1.03 13.31 -8.04
CA LEU A 30 2.35 12.92 -7.50
C LEU A 30 2.54 11.40 -7.36
N GLY A 31 1.99 10.67 -8.32
CA GLY A 31 2.04 9.21 -8.34
C GLY A 31 0.91 8.49 -7.60
N THR A 32 0.12 9.16 -6.77
CA THR A 32 -0.98 8.61 -5.96
C THR A 32 -2.33 8.85 -6.63
N ILE A 33 -3.21 7.85 -6.62
CA ILE A 33 -4.58 7.96 -7.11
C ILE A 33 -5.47 8.53 -6.01
N ILE A 34 -6.07 9.69 -6.30
CA ILE A 34 -7.09 10.32 -5.49
C ILE A 34 -8.44 10.03 -6.15
N SER A 35 -9.39 9.53 -5.36
CA SER A 35 -10.74 9.22 -5.82
C SER A 35 -11.73 10.25 -5.26
N ASN A 36 -12.78 10.56 -6.02
CA ASN A 36 -13.87 11.43 -5.60
C ASN A 36 -14.60 10.96 -4.33
N ASP A 37 -14.66 9.65 -4.09
CA ASP A 37 -15.27 9.03 -2.91
C ASP A 37 -14.35 9.03 -1.67
N GLY A 38 -13.13 9.58 -1.79
CA GLY A 38 -12.12 9.62 -0.73
C GLY A 38 -11.56 8.24 -0.35
N LYS A 39 -11.93 7.15 -1.04
CA LYS A 39 -11.49 5.80 -0.69
C LYS A 39 -10.11 5.49 -1.28
N ILE A 40 -9.28 4.85 -0.46
CA ILE A 40 -7.91 4.47 -0.83
C ILE A 40 -7.84 3.12 -1.58
N ASN A 41 -8.95 2.40 -1.69
CA ASN A 41 -9.00 1.05 -2.30
C ASN A 41 -8.42 1.02 -3.72
N ARG A 42 -8.68 2.06 -4.53
CA ARG A 42 -8.15 2.17 -5.90
C ARG A 42 -6.63 2.32 -5.90
N GLU A 43 -6.09 3.16 -5.02
CA GLU A 43 -4.64 3.35 -4.87
C GLU A 43 -3.93 2.07 -4.42
N ILE A 44 -4.46 1.39 -3.40
CA ILE A 44 -3.85 0.15 -2.89
C ILE A 44 -3.87 -0.92 -3.98
N SER A 45 -4.94 -1.02 -4.76
CA SER A 45 -5.01 -1.96 -5.89
C SER A 45 -3.94 -1.66 -6.94
N ALA A 46 -3.75 -0.39 -7.28
CA ALA A 46 -2.71 0.03 -8.22
C ALA A 46 -1.30 -0.27 -7.70
N ARG A 47 -1.03 -0.04 -6.40
CA ARG A 47 0.25 -0.36 -5.76
C ARG A 47 0.52 -1.85 -5.69
N THR A 48 -0.50 -2.66 -5.36
CA THR A 48 -0.41 -4.11 -5.40
C THR A 48 -0.06 -4.60 -6.80
N ALA A 49 -0.71 -4.06 -7.85
CA ALA A 49 -0.42 -4.43 -9.23
C ALA A 49 1.03 -4.05 -9.61
N GLN A 50 1.47 -2.83 -9.31
CA GLN A 50 2.84 -2.38 -9.59
C GLN A 50 3.89 -3.23 -8.85
N ALA A 51 3.67 -3.53 -7.57
CA ALA A 51 4.57 -4.36 -6.78
C ALA A 51 4.62 -5.81 -7.31
N LYS A 52 3.50 -6.36 -7.77
CA LYS A 52 3.46 -7.68 -8.44
C LYS A 52 4.22 -7.67 -9.77
N ILE A 53 4.06 -6.63 -10.59
CA ILE A 53 4.82 -6.48 -11.83
C ILE A 53 6.33 -6.42 -11.54
N ASN A 54 6.75 -5.61 -10.56
CA ASN A 54 8.16 -5.52 -10.18
C ASN A 54 8.69 -6.84 -9.61
N PHE A 55 7.89 -7.58 -8.86
CA PHE A 55 8.27 -8.92 -8.41
C PHE A 55 8.53 -9.85 -9.61
N GLN A 56 7.67 -9.82 -10.63
CA GLN A 56 7.85 -10.65 -11.82
C GLN A 56 9.12 -10.26 -12.59
N LYS A 57 9.42 -8.97 -12.72
CA LYS A 57 10.68 -8.49 -13.31
C LYS A 57 11.91 -9.03 -12.56
N MET A 58 11.82 -9.17 -11.24
CA MET A 58 12.90 -9.68 -10.39
C MET A 58 12.76 -11.18 -10.06
N LYS A 59 11.88 -11.91 -10.75
CA LYS A 59 11.55 -13.32 -10.42
C LYS A 59 12.78 -14.22 -10.41
N THR A 60 13.71 -14.01 -11.34
CA THR A 60 14.94 -14.80 -11.47
C THR A 60 15.78 -14.77 -10.19
N ILE A 61 15.85 -13.62 -9.51
CA ILE A 61 16.56 -13.45 -8.24
C ILE A 61 15.68 -13.92 -7.07
N LEU A 62 14.44 -13.44 -7.01
CA LEU A 62 13.54 -13.67 -5.88
C LEU A 62 13.09 -15.13 -5.74
N THR A 63 13.17 -15.93 -6.80
CA THR A 63 12.77 -17.36 -6.77
C THR A 63 13.95 -18.32 -6.95
N ASN A 64 15.19 -17.81 -7.02
CA ASN A 64 16.37 -18.65 -7.19
C ASN A 64 16.63 -19.53 -5.95
N LYS A 65 16.73 -20.85 -6.14
CA LYS A 65 17.05 -21.79 -5.05
C LYS A 65 18.50 -21.67 -4.55
N TYR A 66 19.42 -21.22 -5.40
CA TYR A 66 20.83 -21.05 -5.06
C TYR A 66 21.12 -19.78 -4.26
N ILE A 67 20.17 -18.84 -4.23
CA ILE A 67 20.30 -17.62 -3.42
C ILE A 67 19.62 -17.84 -2.06
N SER A 68 20.34 -17.51 -0.99
CA SER A 68 19.82 -17.64 0.38
C SER A 68 18.48 -16.93 0.56
N ILE A 69 17.60 -17.51 1.38
CA ILE A 69 16.30 -16.91 1.71
C ILE A 69 16.50 -15.51 2.34
N LYS A 70 17.55 -15.32 3.12
CA LYS A 70 17.90 -14.03 3.73
C LYS A 70 18.13 -12.95 2.67
N THR A 71 18.91 -13.24 1.63
CA THR A 71 19.19 -12.31 0.53
C THR A 71 17.93 -12.03 -0.29
N ARG A 72 17.15 -13.06 -0.64
CA ARG A 72 15.90 -12.89 -1.40
C ARG A 72 14.86 -12.09 -0.63
N LYS A 73 14.73 -12.32 0.67
CA LYS A 73 13.90 -11.50 1.56
C LYS A 73 14.37 -10.05 1.57
N ARG A 74 15.67 -9.81 1.71
CA ARG A 74 16.22 -8.44 1.68
C ARG A 74 15.90 -7.75 0.37
N ALA A 75 16.05 -8.44 -0.77
CA ALA A 75 15.68 -7.90 -2.07
C ALA A 75 14.17 -7.57 -2.14
N LEU A 76 13.29 -8.46 -1.65
CA LEU A 76 11.87 -8.18 -1.55
C LEU A 76 11.58 -6.93 -0.73
N GLN A 77 12.22 -6.78 0.43
CA GLN A 77 12.06 -5.64 1.35
C GLN A 77 12.60 -4.32 0.78
N CYS A 78 13.66 -4.37 -0.02
CA CYS A 78 14.31 -3.18 -0.57
C CYS A 78 13.69 -2.71 -1.88
N TYR A 79 13.21 -3.61 -2.73
CA TYR A 79 12.79 -3.27 -4.10
C TYR A 79 11.28 -3.40 -4.32
N ILE A 80 10.60 -4.32 -3.61
CA ILE A 80 9.18 -4.60 -3.85
C ILE A 80 8.30 -3.94 -2.77
N GLU A 81 8.64 -4.11 -1.50
CA GLU A 81 7.86 -3.53 -0.40
C GLU A 81 7.73 -1.99 -0.46
N PRO A 82 8.76 -1.20 -0.83
CA PRO A 82 8.61 0.25 -0.94
C PRO A 82 7.63 0.68 -2.03
N VAL A 83 7.57 -0.06 -3.13
CA VAL A 83 6.61 0.17 -4.23
C VAL A 83 5.20 -0.08 -3.75
N LEU A 84 4.99 -1.13 -2.96
CA LEU A 84 3.69 -1.41 -2.36
C LEU A 84 3.31 -0.34 -1.33
N MET A 85 4.25 0.11 -0.49
CA MET A 85 3.99 1.02 0.62
C MET A 85 4.09 2.51 0.26
N TYR A 86 4.20 2.87 -1.01
CA TYR A 86 4.31 4.27 -1.39
C TYR A 86 3.04 5.04 -0.98
N GLY A 87 3.22 6.17 -0.29
CA GLY A 87 2.09 6.97 0.22
C GLY A 87 1.39 6.39 1.44
N CYS A 88 1.85 5.27 2.01
CA CYS A 88 1.13 4.56 3.09
C CYS A 88 0.89 5.39 4.36
N LYS A 89 1.68 6.46 4.57
CA LYS A 89 1.51 7.39 5.69
C LYS A 89 0.16 8.09 5.68
N ALA A 90 -0.42 8.31 4.49
CA ALA A 90 -1.69 9.01 4.30
C ALA A 90 -2.88 8.06 4.08
N TRP A 91 -2.68 6.75 4.20
CA TRP A 91 -3.76 5.78 3.96
C TRP A 91 -4.65 5.59 5.18
N THR A 92 -5.96 5.54 4.96
CA THR A 92 -6.90 5.05 5.98
C THR A 92 -6.91 3.52 5.96
N ILE A 93 -6.40 2.88 7.02
CA ILE A 93 -6.29 1.41 7.11
C ILE A 93 -7.56 0.85 7.75
N SER A 94 -8.49 0.37 6.92
CA SER A 94 -9.63 -0.45 7.38
C SER A 94 -9.25 -1.93 7.50
N LYS A 95 -10.08 -2.74 8.16
CA LYS A 95 -9.85 -4.19 8.26
C LYS A 95 -9.80 -4.86 6.88
N GLN A 96 -10.64 -4.42 5.95
CA GLN A 96 -10.63 -4.94 4.57
C GLN A 96 -9.29 -4.64 3.87
N ILE A 97 -8.75 -3.44 4.07
CA ILE A 97 -7.45 -3.04 3.51
C ILE A 97 -6.32 -3.84 4.16
N GLN A 98 -6.35 -4.00 5.47
CA GLN A 98 -5.40 -4.83 6.21
C GLN A 98 -5.34 -6.25 5.63
N ASN A 99 -6.50 -6.90 5.49
CA ASN A 99 -6.58 -8.26 4.94
C ASN A 99 -6.02 -8.33 3.51
N LYS A 100 -6.26 -7.30 2.69
CA LYS A 100 -5.72 -7.22 1.32
C LYS A 100 -4.19 -7.07 1.29
N LEU A 101 -3.63 -6.28 2.21
CA LEU A 101 -2.18 -6.12 2.35
C LEU A 101 -1.51 -7.41 2.84
N GLU A 102 -2.11 -8.08 3.83
CA GLU A 102 -1.65 -9.39 4.34
C GLU A 102 -1.70 -10.47 3.25
N ALA A 103 -2.79 -10.54 2.49
CA ALA A 103 -2.90 -11.45 1.35
C ALA A 103 -1.84 -11.16 0.27
N THR A 104 -1.54 -9.87 0.04
CA THR A 104 -0.49 -9.44 -0.90
C THR A 104 0.90 -9.85 -0.40
N GLU A 105 1.19 -9.68 0.90
CA GLU A 105 2.43 -10.14 1.53
C GLU A 105 2.58 -11.66 1.40
N MET A 106 1.52 -12.43 1.69
CA MET A 106 1.52 -13.89 1.52
C MET A 106 1.76 -14.31 0.07
N TRP A 107 1.21 -13.59 -0.90
CA TRP A 107 1.45 -13.86 -2.33
C TRP A 107 2.94 -13.73 -2.67
N PHE A 108 3.62 -12.70 -2.19
CA PHE A 108 5.07 -12.53 -2.42
C PHE A 108 5.88 -13.62 -1.73
N LEU A 109 5.61 -13.90 -0.46
CA LEU A 109 6.38 -14.88 0.32
C LEU A 109 6.22 -16.29 -0.23
N ARG A 110 4.99 -16.72 -0.55
CA ARG A 110 4.75 -18.05 -1.12
C ARG A 110 5.45 -18.24 -2.45
N ARG A 111 5.47 -17.23 -3.33
CA ARG A 111 6.20 -17.29 -4.61
C ARG A 111 7.71 -17.30 -4.40
N MET A 112 8.23 -16.45 -3.51
CA MET A 112 9.66 -16.43 -3.16
C MET A 112 10.11 -17.81 -2.63
N LEU A 113 9.31 -18.43 -1.76
CA LEU A 113 9.58 -19.75 -1.19
C LEU A 113 9.19 -20.91 -2.12
N ARG A 114 8.62 -20.64 -3.29
CA ARG A 114 8.16 -21.64 -4.27
C ARG A 114 7.16 -22.65 -3.67
N ILE A 115 6.31 -22.20 -2.75
CA ILE A 115 5.30 -23.04 -2.10
C ILE A 115 4.11 -23.22 -3.05
N PRO A 116 3.81 -24.45 -3.51
CA PRO A 116 2.64 -24.69 -4.34
C PRO A 116 1.36 -24.56 -3.51
N TRP A 117 0.23 -24.29 -4.18
CA TRP A 117 -1.07 -24.18 -3.52
C TRP A 117 -1.52 -25.51 -2.89
N THR A 118 -1.11 -26.64 -3.48
CA THR A 118 -1.39 -28.01 -3.00
C THR A 118 -0.73 -28.34 -1.66
N ALA A 119 0.31 -27.61 -1.26
CA ALA A 119 1.03 -27.86 0.00
C ALA A 119 0.20 -27.52 1.25
N LYS A 120 -0.93 -26.79 1.10
CA LYS A 120 -1.85 -26.40 2.20
C LYS A 120 -1.15 -25.81 3.43
N LYS A 121 0.04 -25.19 3.27
CA LYS A 121 0.79 -24.58 4.37
C LYS A 121 0.03 -23.38 4.94
N THR A 122 -0.05 -23.30 6.27
CA THR A 122 -0.62 -22.15 6.99
C THR A 122 0.19 -20.87 6.75
N ASN A 123 -0.44 -19.70 6.88
CA ASN A 123 0.25 -18.41 6.71
C ASN A 123 1.37 -18.22 7.76
N GLU A 124 1.16 -18.70 8.98
CA GLU A 124 2.16 -18.68 10.05
C GLU A 124 3.42 -19.47 9.65
N ARG A 125 3.26 -20.68 9.11
CA ARG A 125 4.40 -21.49 8.65
C ARG A 125 5.17 -20.81 7.52
N VAL A 126 4.47 -20.13 6.60
CA VAL A 126 5.10 -19.35 5.52
C VAL A 126 5.94 -18.20 6.10
N LEU A 127 5.42 -17.48 7.10
CA LEU A 127 6.15 -16.38 7.76
C LEU A 127 7.40 -16.89 8.49
N ASN A 128 7.31 -18.03 9.16
CA ASN A 128 8.42 -18.67 9.85
C ASN A 128 9.52 -19.12 8.87
N GLU A 129 9.14 -19.79 7.78
CA GLU A 129 10.10 -20.21 6.72
C GLU A 129 10.76 -19.01 6.02
N ALA A 130 10.03 -17.91 5.84
CA ALA A 130 10.60 -16.66 5.34
C ALA A 130 11.45 -15.91 6.39
N ASN A 131 11.45 -16.34 7.66
CA ASN A 131 12.01 -15.62 8.79
C ASN A 131 11.54 -14.14 8.81
N LYS A 132 10.23 -13.94 8.61
CA LYS A 132 9.57 -12.62 8.54
C LYS A 132 8.84 -12.37 9.87
N ARG A 133 9.54 -11.73 10.82
CA ARG A 133 9.01 -11.44 12.17
C ARG A 133 8.08 -10.23 12.24
N LYS A 134 8.21 -9.28 11.31
CA LYS A 134 7.41 -8.04 11.25
C LYS A 134 6.55 -8.07 10.01
N SER A 135 5.22 -8.05 10.16
CA SER A 135 4.30 -7.97 9.04
C SER A 135 4.40 -6.63 8.31
N LEU A 136 3.97 -6.63 7.05
CA LEU A 136 3.88 -5.43 6.23
C LEU A 136 2.97 -4.37 6.88
N VAL A 137 1.81 -4.80 7.39
CA VAL A 137 0.84 -3.91 8.05
C VAL A 137 1.45 -3.23 9.28
N ARG A 138 2.18 -3.97 10.12
CA ARG A 138 2.87 -3.39 11.28
C ARG A 138 3.92 -2.36 10.87
N THR A 139 4.58 -2.57 9.73
CA THR A 139 5.53 -1.61 9.15
C THR A 139 4.83 -0.34 8.68
N ILE A 140 3.68 -0.46 8.03
CA ILE A 140 2.84 0.67 7.60
C ILE A 140 2.37 1.48 8.83
N MET A 141 1.80 0.81 9.83
CA MET A 141 1.32 1.45 11.06
C MET A 141 2.45 2.20 11.78
N LYS A 142 3.65 1.60 11.87
CA LYS A 142 4.82 2.29 12.42
C LYS A 142 5.15 3.57 11.64
N ARG A 143 5.11 3.54 10.30
CA ARG A 143 5.38 4.71 9.45
C ARG A 143 4.31 5.80 9.64
N GLN A 144 3.05 5.42 9.80
CA GLN A 144 1.95 6.34 10.10
C GLN A 144 2.13 7.01 11.45
N ALA A 145 2.38 6.24 12.52
CA ALA A 145 2.65 6.79 13.85
C ALA A 145 3.87 7.72 13.87
N THR A 146 4.96 7.33 13.18
CA THR A 146 6.16 8.18 13.05
C THR A 146 5.85 9.50 12.35
N PHE A 147 5.03 9.45 11.30
CA PHE A 147 4.60 10.64 10.57
C PHE A 147 3.72 11.54 11.42
N LEU A 148 2.74 10.97 12.12
CA LEU A 148 1.89 11.68 13.07
C LEU A 148 2.73 12.41 14.12
N GLY A 149 3.69 11.71 14.74
CA GLY A 149 4.59 12.34 15.71
C GLY A 149 5.43 13.48 15.12
N HIS A 150 5.82 13.39 13.85
CA HIS A 150 6.50 14.49 13.17
C HIS A 150 5.59 15.70 12.94
N VAL A 151 4.32 15.48 12.58
CA VAL A 151 3.31 16.54 12.44
C VAL A 151 3.07 17.24 13.78
N MET A 152 2.89 16.49 14.87
CA MET A 152 2.65 17.04 16.21
C MET A 152 3.80 17.92 16.71
N ARG A 153 5.06 17.53 16.47
CA ARG A 153 6.21 18.36 16.88
C ARG A 153 6.32 19.70 16.14
N ARG A 154 5.60 19.90 15.03
CA ARG A 154 5.67 21.12 14.24
C ARG A 154 4.74 22.23 14.78
N GLY A 155 3.96 21.98 15.84
CA GLY A 155 3.20 22.96 16.64
C GLY A 155 2.12 23.79 15.93
N LYS A 156 1.95 23.65 14.60
CA LYS A 156 1.07 24.51 13.78
C LYS A 156 0.00 23.76 12.99
N LEU A 157 0.00 22.42 13.01
CA LEU A 157 -0.87 21.59 12.17
C LEU A 157 -1.85 20.72 12.98
N GLU A 158 -1.89 20.90 14.30
CA GLU A 158 -2.69 20.09 15.21
C GLU A 158 -4.19 20.23 14.92
N HIS A 159 -4.64 21.43 14.57
CA HIS A 159 -6.02 21.75 14.19
C HIS A 159 -6.52 21.02 12.93
N LEU A 160 -5.64 20.53 12.05
CA LEU A 160 -6.02 19.77 10.86
C LEU A 160 -6.32 18.30 11.14
N LEU A 161 -5.99 17.81 12.35
CA LEU A 161 -6.14 16.40 12.73
C LEU A 161 -7.34 16.17 13.67
N THR A 162 -7.91 17.24 14.23
CA THR A 162 -9.02 17.22 15.21
C THR A 162 -10.38 17.63 14.63
N THR A 163 -10.50 17.75 13.30
CA THR A 163 -11.76 18.03 12.57
C THR A 163 -12.16 16.87 11.69
#